data_AF-A0A7X0IXT8-F1
#
_entry.id   AF-A0A7X0IXT8-F1
#
_cell.length_a   1.000
_cell.length_b   1.000
_cell.length_c   1.000
_cell.angle_alpha   90.00
_cell.angle_beta   90.00
_cell.angle_gamma   90.00
#
_symmetry.space_group_name_H-M   'P 1'
#
loop_
_entity.id
_entity.type
_entity.pdbx_description
1 polymer ?
#
loop_
_entity_poly.entity_id
_entity_poly.type
_entity_poly.pdbx_seq_one_letter_code
_entity_poly.pdbx_strand_id
1 'polypeptide(L)'
;MPYFTLTLCAVVCTFVIARFFAVRTRLAEKAIDRVIDQRLRASPLIGELERLKEDNGVMRNLLIDMIENEVSVPPANIAATQAERAHAIIVARQRRREIVGEAIHVVRQAKEAPDLLSETKVSG
;
A
#
# COMPACT_ATOMS: atom_id res chain seq x y z
N MET A 1 58.13 -32.47 -11.95
CA MET A 1 57.99 -31.15 -12.60
C MET A 1 56.73 -31.00 -13.45
N PRO A 2 56.37 -31.89 -14.42
CA PRO A 2 55.21 -31.67 -15.29
C PRO A 2 53.84 -31.77 -14.59
N TYR A 3 53.73 -32.62 -13.57
CA TYR A 3 52.50 -32.74 -12.77
C TYR A 3 52.20 -31.49 -11.93
N PHE A 4 53.25 -30.81 -11.46
CA PHE A 4 53.10 -29.58 -10.67
C PHE A 4 52.64 -28.43 -11.56
N THR A 5 53.16 -28.35 -12.79
CA THR A 5 52.71 -27.35 -13.77
C THR A 5 51.28 -27.63 -14.26
N LEU A 6 50.90 -28.91 -14.43
CA LEU A 6 49.53 -29.28 -14.84
C LEU A 6 48.50 -28.99 -13.74
N THR A 7 48.82 -29.31 -12.49
CA THR A 7 47.93 -29.02 -11.35
C THR A 7 47.75 -27.53 -11.15
N LEU A 8 48.84 -26.75 -11.24
CA LEU A 8 48.78 -25.29 -11.13
C LEU A 8 47.98 -24.67 -12.29
N CYS A 9 48.15 -25.18 -13.51
CA CYS A 9 47.33 -24.79 -14.66
C CYS A 9 45.83 -25.10 -14.44
N ALA A 10 45.51 -26.30 -13.95
CA ALA A 10 44.13 -26.69 -13.68
C ALA A 10 43.46 -25.80 -12.61
N VAL A 11 44.20 -25.44 -11.55
CA VAL A 11 43.71 -24.54 -10.49
C VAL A 11 43.45 -23.14 -11.05
N VAL A 12 44.36 -22.61 -11.86
CA VAL A 12 44.17 -21.28 -12.48
C VAL A 12 42.98 -21.29 -13.44
N CYS A 13 42.86 -22.31 -14.30
CA CYS A 13 41.75 -22.43 -15.24
C CYS A 13 40.40 -22.54 -14.52
N THR A 14 40.28 -23.38 -13.50
CA THR A 14 39.04 -23.53 -12.73
C THR A 14 38.66 -22.24 -12.01
N PHE A 15 39.64 -21.52 -11.44
CA PHE A 15 39.40 -20.23 -10.80
C PHE A 15 38.88 -19.17 -11.80
N VAL A 16 39.49 -19.07 -12.97
CA VAL A 16 39.07 -18.13 -14.02
C VAL A 16 37.66 -18.45 -14.52
N ILE A 17 37.36 -19.73 -14.77
CA ILE A 17 36.04 -20.18 -15.21
C ILE A 17 34.98 -19.86 -14.15
N ALA A 18 35.24 -20.19 -12.89
CA ALA A 18 34.32 -19.91 -11.79
C ALA A 18 34.03 -18.40 -11.67
N ARG A 19 35.07 -17.56 -11.77
CA ARG A 19 34.91 -16.09 -11.74
C ARG A 19 34.15 -15.57 -12.95
N PHE A 20 34.40 -16.11 -14.14
CA PHE A 20 33.68 -15.74 -15.36
C PHE A 20 32.19 -16.04 -15.25
N PHE A 21 31.82 -17.23 -14.76
CA PHE A 21 30.42 -17.57 -14.53
C PHE A 21 29.79 -16.74 -13.43
N ALA A 22 30.49 -16.46 -12.33
CA ALA A 22 30.00 -15.59 -11.26
C ALA A 22 29.73 -14.15 -11.75
N VAL A 23 30.59 -13.62 -12.62
CA VAL A 23 30.38 -12.29 -13.22
C VAL A 23 29.22 -12.30 -14.21
N ARG A 24 29.13 -13.32 -15.08
CA ARG A 24 28.03 -13.44 -16.05
C ARG A 24 26.67 -13.62 -15.39
N THR A 25 26.59 -14.43 -14.34
CA THR A 25 25.36 -14.63 -13.57
C THR A 25 24.92 -13.34 -12.90
N ARG A 26 25.85 -12.61 -12.25
CA ARG A 26 25.56 -11.27 -11.71
C ARG A 26 25.09 -10.26 -12.76
N LEU A 27 25.66 -10.30 -13.98
CA LEU A 27 25.22 -9.42 -15.07
C LEU A 27 23.80 -9.77 -15.55
N ALA A 28 23.48 -11.07 -15.64
CA ALA A 28 22.15 -11.54 -16.00
C ALA A 28 21.12 -11.18 -14.91
N GLU A 29 21.46 -11.40 -13.65
CA GLU A 29 20.65 -11.00 -12.49
C GLU A 29 20.36 -9.50 -12.50
N LYS A 30 21.40 -8.67 -12.70
CA LYS A 30 21.25 -7.22 -12.81
C LYS A 30 20.40 -6.78 -14.00
N ALA A 31 20.44 -7.52 -15.11
CA ALA A 31 19.58 -7.25 -16.26
C ALA A 31 18.12 -7.61 -15.97
N ILE A 32 17.88 -8.72 -15.28
CA ILE A 32 16.55 -9.15 -14.84
C ILE A 32 15.97 -8.13 -13.86
N ASP A 33 16.72 -7.73 -12.83
CA ASP A 33 16.31 -6.72 -11.85
C ASP A 33 15.94 -5.42 -12.54
N ARG A 34 16.73 -4.97 -13.52
CA ARG A 34 16.44 -3.75 -14.26
C ARG A 34 15.14 -3.84 -15.06
N VAL A 35 14.85 -4.99 -15.67
CA VAL A 35 13.59 -5.20 -16.39
C VAL A 35 12.42 -5.26 -15.40
N ILE A 36 12.58 -5.93 -14.25
CA ILE A 36 11.57 -5.98 -13.20
C ILE A 36 11.28 -4.57 -12.68
N ASP A 37 12.30 -3.79 -12.35
CA ASP A 37 12.15 -2.40 -11.89
C ASP A 37 11.46 -1.53 -12.93
N GLN A 38 11.84 -1.67 -14.21
CA GLN A 38 11.20 -0.93 -15.29
C GLN A 38 9.73 -1.33 -15.45
N ARG A 39 9.42 -2.63 -15.35
CA ARG A 39 8.05 -3.15 -15.45
C ARG A 39 7.21 -2.75 -14.24
N LEU A 40 7.78 -2.76 -13.04
CA LEU A 40 7.13 -2.32 -11.80
C LEU A 40 6.86 -0.81 -11.83
N ARG A 41 7.85 0.01 -12.22
CA ARG A 41 7.67 1.46 -12.37
C ARG A 41 6.70 1.84 -13.48
N ALA A 42 6.68 1.08 -14.56
CA ALA A 42 5.69 1.24 -15.62
C ALA A 42 4.34 0.59 -15.29
N SER A 43 4.25 -0.16 -14.18
CA SER A 43 3.03 -0.83 -13.79
C SER A 43 2.08 0.17 -13.15
N PRO A 44 0.82 0.26 -13.62
CA PRO A 44 -0.19 1.09 -12.98
C PRO A 44 -0.48 0.65 -11.54
N LEU A 45 -0.13 -0.59 -11.18
CA LEU A 45 -0.33 -1.17 -9.85
C LEU A 45 0.30 -0.37 -8.72
N ILE A 46 1.47 0.26 -8.91
CA ILE A 46 2.11 1.04 -7.83
C ILE A 46 1.29 2.30 -7.52
N GLY A 47 0.82 3.00 -8.56
CA GLY A 47 -0.03 4.16 -8.40
C GLY A 47 -1.39 3.79 -7.80
N GLU A 48 -1.95 2.65 -8.19
CA GLU A 48 -3.18 2.13 -7.59
C GLU A 48 -2.99 1.76 -6.11
N LEU A 49 -1.87 1.13 -5.75
CA LEU A 49 -1.58 0.78 -4.36
C LEU A 49 -1.44 2.03 -3.48
N GLU A 50 -0.83 3.09 -4.02
CA GLU A 50 -0.69 4.38 -3.35
C GLU A 50 -2.06 5.05 -3.15
N ARG A 51 -2.90 5.07 -4.18
CA ARG A 51 -4.28 5.59 -4.09
C ARG A 51 -5.13 4.79 -3.10
N LEU A 52 -5.05 3.47 -3.14
CA LEU A 52 -5.80 2.60 -2.23
C LEU A 52 -5.36 2.79 -0.77
N LYS A 53 -4.06 3.06 -0.55
CA LYS A 53 -3.51 3.38 0.77
C LYS A 53 -3.99 4.75 1.26
N GLU A 54 -4.10 5.73 0.36
CA GLU A 54 -4.66 7.05 0.67
C GLU A 54 -6.14 6.95 1.06
N ASP A 55 -6.96 6.28 0.24
CA ASP A 55 -8.38 6.06 0.50
C ASP A 55 -8.61 5.33 1.84
N ASN A 56 -7.79 4.32 2.15
CA ASN A 56 -7.82 3.62 3.42
C ASN A 56 -7.50 4.55 4.61
N GLY A 57 -6.53 5.46 4.43
CA GLY A 57 -6.18 6.48 5.42
C GLY A 57 -7.31 7.46 5.69
N VAL A 58 -7.96 7.95 4.63
CA VAL A 58 -9.11 8.86 4.71
C VAL A 58 -10.28 8.19 5.43
N MET A 59 -10.64 6.97 5.04
CA MET A 59 -11.72 6.22 5.71
C MET A 59 -11.42 5.98 7.19
N ARG A 60 -10.17 5.66 7.54
CA ARG A 60 -9.77 5.47 8.94
C ARG A 60 -9.95 6.75 9.76
N ASN A 61 -9.59 7.90 9.22
CA ASN A 61 -9.79 9.18 9.90
C ASN A 61 -11.28 9.48 10.10
N LEU A 62 -12.11 9.26 9.09
CA LEU A 62 -13.56 9.45 9.21
C LEU A 62 -14.19 8.53 10.27
N LEU A 63 -13.73 7.28 10.36
CA LEU A 63 -14.19 6.37 11.41
C LEU A 63 -13.79 6.84 12.81
N ILE A 64 -12.57 7.38 12.96
CA ILE A 64 -12.13 7.98 14.22
C ILE A 64 -13.01 9.18 14.57
N ASP A 65 -13.27 10.08 13.63
CA ASP A 65 -14.12 11.26 13.82
C ASP A 65 -15.56 10.87 14.21
N MET A 66 -16.10 9.80 13.63
CA MET A 66 -17.40 9.26 14.01
C MET A 66 -17.42 8.78 15.46
N ILE A 67 -16.39 8.04 15.89
CA ILE A 67 -16.27 7.53 17.26
C ILE A 67 -16.09 8.69 18.25
N GLU A 68 -15.23 9.65 17.96
CA GLU A 68 -15.00 10.82 18.80
C GLU A 68 -16.27 11.66 18.98
N ASN A 69 -17.08 11.79 17.93
CA ASN A 69 -18.38 12.46 18.00
C ASN A 69 -19.41 11.70 18.85
N GLU A 70 -19.37 10.36 18.89
CA GLU A 70 -20.24 9.56 19.77
C GLU A 70 -19.84 9.67 21.24
N VAL A 71 -18.54 9.76 21.53
CA VAL A 71 -18.00 9.96 22.89
C VAL A 71 -18.26 11.39 23.41
N SER A 72 -18.48 12.35 22.51
CA SER A 72 -18.73 13.76 22.85
C SER A 72 -20.11 14.03 23.47
N VAL A 73 -21.04 13.05 23.48
CA VAL A 73 -22.33 13.19 24.17
C VAL A 73 -22.13 12.88 25.66
N PRO A 74 -22.39 13.82 26.58
CA PRO A 74 -22.20 13.57 28.00
C PRO A 74 -23.10 12.42 28.47
N PRO A 75 -22.58 11.40 29.18
CA PRO A 75 -23.39 10.31 29.71
C PRO A 75 -24.51 10.85 30.60
N ALA A 76 -25.64 10.13 30.64
CA ALA A 76 -26.86 10.51 31.38
C ALA A 76 -26.65 10.79 32.88
N ASN A 77 -25.47 10.42 33.38
CA ASN A 77 -25.01 10.42 34.76
C ASN A 77 -24.42 11.79 35.18
N ILE A 78 -24.15 12.69 34.23
CA ILE A 78 -23.56 14.01 34.50
C ILE A 78 -24.67 15.03 34.73
N ALA A 79 -24.59 15.81 35.81
CA ALA A 79 -25.55 16.86 36.16
C ALA A 79 -25.53 18.03 35.15
N ALA A 80 -26.03 17.80 33.95
CA ALA A 80 -26.27 18.80 32.92
C ALA A 80 -27.77 19.11 32.86
N THR A 81 -28.08 20.38 32.68
CA THR A 81 -29.46 20.87 32.62
C THR A 81 -30.15 20.27 31.38
N GLN A 82 -31.47 19.99 31.45
CA GLN A 82 -32.19 19.34 30.34
C GLN A 82 -32.05 20.10 29.01
N ALA A 83 -31.97 21.43 29.05
CA ALA A 83 -31.72 22.29 27.90
C ALA A 83 -30.30 22.13 27.31
N GLU A 84 -29.28 22.02 28.16
CA GLU A 84 -27.89 21.81 27.75
C GLU A 84 -27.69 20.43 27.13
N ARG A 85 -28.38 19.41 27.68
CA ARG A 85 -28.41 18.06 27.10
C ARG A 85 -29.08 18.05 25.72
N ALA A 86 -30.24 18.70 25.59
CA ALA A 86 -30.94 18.79 24.31
C ALA A 86 -30.09 19.49 23.25
N HIS A 87 -29.41 20.58 23.63
CA HIS A 87 -28.49 21.30 22.75
C HIS A 87 -27.29 20.42 22.34
N ALA A 88 -26.65 19.71 23.28
CA ALA A 88 -25.54 18.80 23.00
C ALA A 88 -25.94 17.66 22.04
N ILE A 89 -27.14 17.10 22.19
CA ILE A 89 -27.67 16.06 21.29
C ILE A 89 -27.88 16.61 19.89
N ILE A 90 -28.42 17.82 19.75
CA ILE A 90 -28.65 18.47 18.44
C ILE A 90 -27.32 18.72 17.73
N VAL A 91 -26.32 19.25 18.44
CA VAL A 91 -24.98 19.51 17.91
C VAL A 91 -24.28 18.21 17.49
N ALA A 92 -24.29 17.18 18.35
CA ALA A 92 -23.70 15.88 18.04
C ALA A 92 -24.39 15.20 16.84
N ARG A 93 -25.72 15.34 16.72
CA ARG A 93 -26.49 14.82 15.58
C ARG A 93 -26.20 15.57 14.29
N GLN A 94 -25.97 16.88 14.37
CA GLN A 94 -25.59 17.69 13.22
C GLN A 94 -24.20 17.28 12.71
N ARG A 95 -23.22 17.22 13.59
CA ARG A 95 -21.86 16.81 13.27
C ARG A 95 -21.79 15.37 12.72
N ARG A 96 -22.59 14.45 13.27
CA ARG A 96 -22.71 13.07 12.75
C ARG A 96 -23.21 13.04 11.30
N ARG A 97 -24.14 13.92 10.93
CA ARG A 97 -24.67 13.99 9.55
C ARG A 97 -23.62 14.49 8.58
N GLU A 98 -22.78 15.43 9.00
CA GLU A 98 -21.68 15.98 8.21
C GLU A 98 -20.61 14.90 7.95
N ILE A 99 -20.14 14.22 9.00
CA ILE A 99 -19.12 13.15 8.88
C ILE A 99 -19.64 11.97 8.03
N VAL A 100 -20.89 11.57 8.21
CA VAL A 100 -21.50 10.50 7.39
C VAL A 100 -21.66 10.94 5.92
N GLY A 101 -21.96 12.22 5.67
CA GLY A 101 -22.01 12.76 4.32
C GLY A 101 -20.65 12.69 3.61
N GLU A 102 -19.58 13.01 4.33
CA GLU A 102 -18.20 12.90 3.85
C GLU A 102 -17.80 11.44 3.59
N ALA A 103 -18.12 10.53 4.51
CA ALA A 103 -17.88 9.09 4.33
C ALA A 103 -18.62 8.50 3.12
N ILE A 104 -19.88 8.86 2.91
CA ILE A 104 -20.66 8.42 1.73
C ILE A 104 -20.02 8.96 0.44
N HIS A 105 -19.53 10.20 0.46
CA HIS A 105 -18.88 10.80 -0.70
C HIS A 105 -17.58 10.05 -1.06
N VAL A 106 -16.73 9.76 -0.08
CA VAL A 106 -15.48 9.00 -0.26
C VAL A 106 -15.77 7.58 -0.77
N VAL A 107 -16.73 6.86 -0.18
CA VAL A 107 -17.11 5.51 -0.63
C VAL A 107 -17.66 5.54 -2.06
N ARG A 108 -18.42 6.58 -2.43
CA ARG A 108 -18.93 6.73 -3.79
C ARG A 108 -17.81 7.01 -4.80
N GLN A 109 -16.86 7.88 -4.46
CA GLN A 109 -15.67 8.10 -5.30
C GLN A 109 -14.85 6.82 -5.46
N ALA A 110 -14.63 6.05 -4.39
CA ALA A 110 -13.93 4.78 -4.43
C ALA A 110 -14.67 3.72 -5.28
N LYS A 111 -16.01 3.75 -5.31
CA LYS A 111 -16.83 2.85 -6.13
C LYS A 111 -16.89 3.26 -7.61
N GLU A 112 -16.85 4.57 -7.88
CA GLU A 112 -16.81 5.12 -9.25
C GLU A 112 -15.40 5.09 -9.84
N ALA A 113 -14.36 4.89 -9.02
CA ALA A 113 -13.04 4.49 -9.49
C ALA A 113 -13.15 3.14 -10.22
N PRO A 114 -12.71 3.04 -11.48
CA PRO A 114 -13.00 1.89 -12.32
C PRO A 114 -12.36 0.61 -11.75
N ASP A 115 -13.19 -0.42 -11.62
CA ASP A 115 -12.80 -1.79 -11.25
C ASP A 115 -12.08 -2.44 -12.45
N LEU A 116 -10.78 -2.16 -12.58
CA LEU A 116 -9.93 -2.63 -13.68
C LEU A 116 -9.28 -4.00 -13.40
N LEU A 117 -9.72 -4.72 -12.37
CA LEU A 117 -9.39 -6.15 -12.19
C LEU A 117 -10.06 -7.05 -13.24
N SER A 118 -10.90 -6.50 -14.12
CA SER A 118 -11.56 -7.24 -15.20
C SER A 118 -10.77 -7.29 -16.53
N GLU A 119 -9.74 -6.45 -16.74
CA GLU A 119 -8.99 -6.40 -18.00
C GLU A 119 -7.76 -7.33 -18.07
N THR A 120 -7.38 -8.02 -16.99
CA THR A 120 -6.27 -8.99 -17.03
C THR A 120 -6.65 -10.38 -17.54
N LYS A 121 -7.89 -10.62 -17.97
CA LYS A 121 -8.35 -11.96 -18.41
C LYS A 121 -8.42 -12.18 -19.93
N VAL A 122 -8.01 -11.22 -20.76
CA VAL A 122 -8.09 -11.36 -22.24
C VAL A 122 -6.77 -10.99 -22.92
N SER A 123 -5.73 -11.79 -22.69
CA SER A 123 -4.63 -11.99 -23.66
C SER A 123 -3.76 -13.14 -23.17
N GLY A 124 -4.25 -14.35 -23.40
CA GLY A 124 -3.47 -15.58 -23.45
C GLY A 124 -3.66 -16.21 -24.82
#